data_AF-A0A2E8R5U2-F1
#
_entry.id   AF-A0A2E8R5U2-F1
#
_cell.length_a   1.000
_cell.length_b   1.000
_cell.length_c   1.000
_cell.angle_alpha   90.00
_cell.angle_beta   90.00
_cell.angle_gamma   90.00
#
_symmetry.space_group_name_H-M   'P 1'
#
loop_
_entity.id
_entity.type
_entity.pdbx_description
1 polymer ?
#
loop_
_entity_poly.entity_id
_entity_poly.type
_entity_poly.pdbx_seq_one_letter_code
_entity_poly.pdbx_strand_id
1 'polypeptide(L)'
;FGGCENGGPGKGGYTSPYNNPKIKNGPIGEYLTDRIGNEVVNFIDENQNKTFFAYVPFYSVHTPIEPKLEYEKKYQKIKGDQYHNRADFAGMIQSLDENVGKILDKIKELNLIEKTLIIFTSDNGGIRSISNQFPLRAGKGSYYEGGIKVPLIFSWYKKITANTKSYERVSNIDFFPTIKNIVGFRERIELEGVDLSPVFNDKKLQERSLFFHFPIYLEPYNVYKDNGTDPLFRTKPGSVIIKNDWKLHHYFENNSIELYNLKEDVAESKNLSKENKEKTNELFEELNKWRKLNNAPIPYRINPDYDPIFVDSLLNLIENKKIKKRISPNLNLSKFY
;
A
#
# COMPACT_ATOMS: atom_id res chain seq x y z
N PHE A 1 2.61 16.92 -11.55
CA PHE A 1 3.23 15.92 -12.45
C PHE A 1 2.98 14.53 -11.85
N GLY A 2 2.52 13.56 -12.64
CA GLY A 2 2.35 12.16 -12.20
C GLY A 2 0.90 11.68 -12.01
N GLY A 3 0.70 10.37 -12.19
CA GLY A 3 -0.59 9.68 -12.09
C GLY A 3 -1.46 9.76 -13.35
N CYS A 4 -1.94 8.61 -13.84
CA CYS A 4 -3.05 8.51 -14.80
C CYS A 4 -3.95 7.33 -14.41
N GLU A 5 -5.07 7.16 -15.11
CA GLU A 5 -6.03 6.07 -14.85
C GLU A 5 -5.42 4.65 -14.95
N ASN A 6 -4.23 4.51 -15.56
CA ASN A 6 -3.56 3.22 -15.74
C ASN A 6 -2.85 2.69 -14.47
N GLY A 7 -2.71 3.47 -13.40
CA GLY A 7 -2.12 3.01 -12.13
C GLY A 7 -0.64 2.57 -12.19
N GLY A 8 0.07 2.90 -13.27
CA GLY A 8 1.46 2.52 -13.51
C GLY A 8 2.15 3.46 -14.53
N PRO A 9 3.43 3.24 -14.86
CA PRO A 9 4.25 4.21 -15.61
C PRO A 9 3.80 4.46 -17.06
N GLY A 10 2.89 3.64 -17.60
CA GLY A 10 2.41 3.71 -18.98
C GLY A 10 2.93 2.54 -19.83
N LYS A 11 2.61 2.53 -21.12
CA LYS A 11 2.99 1.42 -22.02
C LYS A 11 4.49 1.38 -22.36
N GLY A 12 5.19 2.50 -22.25
CA GLY A 12 6.64 2.60 -22.51
C GLY A 12 7.50 2.27 -21.29
N GLY A 13 6.90 1.90 -20.15
CA GLY A 13 7.65 1.54 -18.94
C GLY A 13 8.40 2.72 -18.32
N TYR A 14 9.59 2.48 -17.80
CA TYR A 14 10.37 3.47 -17.05
C TYR A 14 11.36 4.28 -17.89
N THR A 15 11.44 4.09 -19.20
CA THR A 15 12.46 4.70 -20.06
C THR A 15 11.82 5.47 -21.20
N SER A 16 12.29 6.69 -21.48
CA SER A 16 11.73 7.51 -22.56
C SER A 16 12.00 6.89 -23.95
N PRO A 17 11.01 6.82 -24.86
CA PRO A 17 9.66 7.38 -24.74
C PRO A 17 8.75 6.59 -23.78
N TYR A 18 8.27 7.27 -22.73
CA TYR A 18 7.45 6.68 -21.67
C TYR A 18 6.08 6.23 -22.16
N ASN A 19 5.58 6.88 -23.22
CA ASN A 19 4.21 6.69 -23.72
C ASN A 19 3.16 6.87 -22.61
N ASN A 20 3.34 7.92 -21.81
CA ASN A 20 2.46 8.29 -20.71
C ASN A 20 1.63 9.52 -21.09
N PRO A 21 0.29 9.50 -20.99
CA PRO A 21 -0.55 10.61 -21.43
C PRO A 21 -0.44 11.88 -20.57
N LYS A 22 0.14 11.78 -19.37
CA LYS A 22 0.26 12.89 -18.42
C LYS A 22 1.69 13.42 -18.29
N ILE A 23 2.66 12.82 -18.98
CA ILE A 23 4.07 13.23 -18.93
C ILE A 23 4.61 13.29 -20.36
N LYS A 24 5.14 14.45 -20.75
CA LYS A 24 5.83 14.60 -22.03
C LYS A 24 7.12 13.78 -22.01
N ASN A 25 7.37 13.02 -23.08
CA ASN A 25 8.63 12.30 -23.26
C ASN A 25 9.81 13.26 -23.14
N GLY A 26 10.86 12.84 -22.44
CA GLY A 26 12.15 13.52 -22.44
C GLY A 26 13.13 12.91 -23.46
N PRO A 27 14.43 13.20 -23.34
CA PRO A 27 15.46 12.60 -24.18
C PRO A 27 15.35 11.08 -24.22
N ILE A 28 15.68 10.47 -25.36
CA ILE A 28 15.65 9.01 -25.53
C ILE A 28 16.53 8.38 -24.45
N GLY A 29 16.00 7.40 -23.72
CA GLY A 29 16.72 6.75 -22.61
C GLY A 29 16.58 7.43 -21.24
N GLU A 30 15.94 8.61 -21.15
CA GLU A 30 15.72 9.27 -19.86
C GLU A 30 14.87 8.38 -18.94
N TYR A 31 15.30 8.19 -17.70
CA TYR A 31 14.61 7.35 -16.72
C TYR A 31 13.48 8.11 -16.02
N LEU A 32 12.28 7.54 -15.98
CA LEU A 32 11.05 8.21 -15.53
C LEU A 32 11.12 8.67 -14.07
N THR A 33 11.78 7.89 -13.21
CA THR A 33 11.98 8.27 -11.79
C THR A 33 12.86 9.51 -11.67
N ASP A 34 13.91 9.60 -12.50
CA ASP A 34 14.77 10.78 -12.54
C ASP A 34 14.01 12.00 -13.08
N ARG A 35 13.22 11.78 -14.12
CA ARG A 35 12.37 12.83 -14.68
C ARG A 35 11.44 13.42 -13.63
N ILE A 36 10.75 12.59 -12.85
CA ILE A 36 9.86 13.07 -11.77
C ILE A 36 10.67 13.82 -10.70
N GLY A 37 11.83 13.28 -10.28
CA GLY A 37 12.71 13.95 -9.31
C GLY A 37 13.13 15.34 -9.78
N ASN A 38 13.57 15.47 -11.03
CA ASN A 38 13.99 16.73 -11.63
C ASN A 38 12.83 17.75 -11.72
N GLU A 39 11.63 17.32 -12.12
CA GLU A 39 10.46 18.21 -12.18
C GLU A 39 10.07 18.75 -10.79
N VAL A 40 10.20 17.93 -9.74
CA VAL A 40 9.93 18.37 -8.37
C VAL A 40 11.01 19.34 -7.88
N VAL A 41 12.28 19.07 -8.18
CA VAL A 41 13.39 19.99 -7.87
C VAL A 41 13.15 21.35 -8.53
N ASN A 42 12.78 21.37 -9.81
CA ASN A 42 12.46 22.60 -10.54
C ASN A 42 11.25 23.32 -9.93
N PHE A 43 10.18 22.59 -9.59
CA PHE A 43 9.01 23.16 -8.93
C PHE A 43 9.37 23.85 -7.61
N ILE A 44 10.20 23.21 -6.78
CA ILE A 44 10.63 23.80 -5.50
C ILE A 44 11.47 25.05 -5.74
N ASP A 45 12.39 25.02 -6.71
CA ASP A 45 13.25 26.15 -7.06
C ASP A 45 12.45 27.38 -7.53
N GLU A 46 11.47 27.17 -8.42
CA GLU A 46 10.57 28.20 -8.92
C GLU A 46 9.64 28.78 -7.85
N ASN A 47 9.34 27.99 -6.80
CA ASN A 47 8.40 28.37 -5.74
C ASN A 47 9.07 28.65 -4.40
N GLN A 48 10.40 28.78 -4.35
CA GLN A 48 11.17 28.94 -3.10
C GLN A 48 10.75 30.15 -2.24
N ASN A 49 10.14 31.17 -2.86
CA ASN A 49 9.66 32.39 -2.20
C ASN A 49 8.16 32.34 -1.84
N LYS A 50 7.49 31.19 -2.02
CA LYS A 50 6.06 30.99 -1.74
C LYS A 50 5.87 29.78 -0.83
N THR A 51 4.73 29.73 -0.15
CA THR A 51 4.26 28.47 0.45
C THR A 51 3.79 27.54 -0.66
N PHE A 52 4.28 26.30 -0.68
CA PHE A 52 3.90 25.32 -1.67
C PHE A 52 3.45 24.01 -1.03
N PHE A 53 2.70 23.22 -1.80
CA PHE A 53 2.37 21.83 -1.52
C PHE A 53 2.80 20.98 -2.71
N ALA A 54 3.66 20.00 -2.47
CA ALA A 54 4.13 19.07 -3.49
C ALA A 54 3.65 17.66 -3.17
N TYR A 55 2.66 17.16 -3.92
CA TYR A 55 2.31 15.75 -3.94
C TYR A 55 3.11 15.05 -5.04
N VAL A 56 4.00 14.13 -4.63
CA VAL A 56 4.97 13.48 -5.51
C VAL A 56 4.72 11.96 -5.60
N PRO A 57 3.71 11.52 -6.37
CA PRO A 57 3.46 10.11 -6.59
C PRO A 57 4.45 9.57 -7.64
N PHE A 58 5.61 9.09 -7.18
CA PHE A 58 6.50 8.31 -8.04
C PHE A 58 5.75 7.08 -8.60
N TYR A 59 5.94 6.77 -9.88
CA TYR A 59 5.49 5.48 -10.43
C TYR A 59 6.30 4.32 -9.85
N SER A 60 7.57 4.58 -9.51
CA SER A 60 8.41 3.62 -8.80
C SER A 60 7.74 3.20 -7.49
N VAL A 61 7.67 1.92 -7.16
CA VAL A 61 8.31 0.76 -7.80
C VAL A 61 7.30 -0.19 -8.46
N HIS A 62 6.26 0.37 -9.06
CA HIS A 62 5.22 -0.41 -9.75
C HIS A 62 5.78 -1.20 -10.93
N THR A 63 5.15 -2.31 -11.29
CA THR A 63 5.48 -3.06 -12.52
C THR A 63 5.24 -2.23 -13.79
N PRO A 64 5.98 -2.47 -14.88
CA PRO A 64 7.04 -3.48 -15.06
C PRO A 64 8.29 -3.20 -14.20
N ILE A 65 9.05 -4.24 -13.83
CA ILE A 65 10.27 -4.07 -13.02
C ILE A 65 11.43 -3.81 -13.97
N GLU A 66 11.79 -2.54 -14.13
CA GLU A 66 12.76 -2.07 -15.13
C GLU A 66 13.76 -1.10 -14.46
N PRO A 67 14.78 -1.59 -13.76
CA PRO A 67 15.81 -0.74 -13.17
C PRO A 67 16.73 -0.16 -14.24
N LYS A 68 17.53 0.85 -13.86
CA LYS A 68 18.74 1.17 -14.61
C LYS A 68 19.72 0.00 -14.56
N LEU A 69 20.35 -0.31 -15.69
CA LEU A 69 21.18 -1.51 -15.86
C LEU A 69 22.39 -1.53 -14.91
N GLU A 70 23.00 -0.37 -14.66
CA GLU A 70 24.13 -0.26 -13.73
C GLU A 70 23.74 -0.61 -12.29
N TYR A 71 22.51 -0.28 -11.87
CA TYR A 71 22.03 -0.62 -10.54
C TYR A 71 21.68 -2.09 -10.43
N GLU A 72 21.06 -2.68 -11.45
CA GLU A 72 20.83 -4.12 -11.46
C GLU A 72 22.17 -4.88 -11.36
N LYS A 73 23.18 -4.50 -12.16
CA LYS A 73 24.53 -5.09 -12.09
C LYS A 73 25.20 -4.91 -10.73
N LYS A 74 24.98 -3.78 -10.05
CA LYS A 74 25.45 -3.53 -8.68
C LYS A 74 24.82 -4.53 -7.71
N TYR A 75 23.50 -4.67 -7.72
CA TYR A 75 22.78 -5.53 -6.78
C TYR A 75 22.87 -7.02 -7.10
N GLN A 76 23.16 -7.41 -8.35
CA GLN A 76 23.47 -8.81 -8.70
C GLN A 76 24.69 -9.34 -7.94
N LYS A 77 25.61 -8.46 -7.55
CA LYS A 77 26.82 -8.80 -6.76
C LYS A 77 26.55 -8.87 -5.26
N ILE A 78 25.37 -8.44 -4.81
CA ILE A 78 24.98 -8.42 -3.40
C ILE A 78 24.07 -9.62 -3.14
N LYS A 79 24.45 -10.44 -2.17
CA LYS A 79 23.64 -11.60 -1.77
C LYS A 79 22.42 -11.14 -0.97
N GLY A 80 21.24 -11.34 -1.54
CA GLY A 80 19.97 -11.18 -0.83
C GLY A 80 19.61 -12.38 0.06
N ASP A 81 18.47 -12.30 0.75
CA ASP A 81 17.92 -13.40 1.55
C ASP A 81 16.80 -14.14 0.80
N GLN A 82 16.07 -15.03 1.49
CA GLN A 82 14.97 -15.80 0.89
C GLN A 82 13.75 -14.96 0.48
N TYR A 83 13.63 -13.74 0.99
CA TYR A 83 12.51 -12.82 0.82
C TYR A 83 12.85 -11.64 -0.11
N HIS A 84 14.09 -11.16 -0.06
CA HIS A 84 14.61 -10.00 -0.77
C HIS A 84 15.90 -10.37 -1.53
N ASN A 85 15.74 -10.97 -2.70
CA ASN A 85 16.84 -11.43 -3.58
C ASN A 85 16.71 -10.95 -5.03
N ARG A 86 15.91 -9.90 -5.26
CA ARG A 86 15.69 -9.32 -6.58
C ARG A 86 16.58 -8.10 -6.80
N ALA A 87 17.70 -8.31 -7.50
CA ALA A 87 18.63 -7.25 -7.85
C ALA A 87 17.98 -6.13 -8.67
N ASP A 88 17.06 -6.49 -9.56
CA ASP A 88 16.33 -5.55 -10.37
C ASP A 88 15.39 -4.66 -9.56
N PHE A 89 14.63 -5.24 -8.64
CA PHE A 89 13.78 -4.49 -7.72
C PHE A 89 14.61 -3.56 -6.80
N ALA A 90 15.74 -4.05 -6.28
CA ALA A 90 16.66 -3.23 -5.50
C ALA A 90 17.23 -2.05 -6.31
N GLY A 91 17.50 -2.24 -7.60
CA GLY A 91 17.93 -1.16 -8.48
C GLY A 91 16.87 -0.06 -8.70
N MET A 92 15.59 -0.43 -8.77
CA MET A 92 14.50 0.56 -8.82
C MET A 92 14.37 1.33 -7.50
N ILE A 93 14.55 0.66 -6.35
CA ILE A 93 14.54 1.29 -5.03
C ILE A 93 15.70 2.28 -4.90
N GLN A 94 16.91 1.92 -5.34
CA GLN A 94 18.05 2.85 -5.36
C GLN A 94 17.74 4.11 -6.18
N SER A 95 17.12 3.96 -7.35
CA SER A 95 16.73 5.12 -8.16
C SER A 95 15.70 6.00 -7.46
N LEU A 96 14.74 5.41 -6.74
CA LEU A 96 13.77 6.16 -5.94
C LEU A 96 14.46 6.92 -4.81
N ASP A 97 15.31 6.24 -4.04
CA ASP A 97 16.06 6.80 -2.91
C ASP A 97 16.91 8.02 -3.33
N GLU A 98 17.66 7.89 -4.43
CA GLU A 98 18.46 9.00 -4.98
C GLU A 98 17.61 10.20 -5.37
N ASN A 99 16.42 10.00 -5.95
CA ASN A 99 15.55 11.10 -6.34
C ASN A 99 14.83 11.73 -5.14
N VAL A 100 14.55 10.98 -4.08
CA VAL A 100 14.17 11.55 -2.78
C VAL A 100 15.33 12.39 -2.22
N GLY A 101 16.56 11.89 -2.28
CA GLY A 101 17.78 12.61 -1.91
C GLY A 101 17.92 13.94 -2.63
N LYS A 102 17.80 13.97 -3.95
CA LYS A 102 17.84 15.20 -4.77
C LYS A 102 16.83 16.25 -4.30
N ILE A 103 15.60 15.84 -4.00
CA ILE A 103 14.54 16.74 -3.51
C ILE A 103 14.92 17.31 -2.13
N LEU A 104 15.39 16.44 -1.22
CA LEU A 104 15.82 16.87 0.11
C LEU A 104 17.02 17.81 0.06
N ASP A 105 17.97 17.56 -0.83
CA ASP A 105 19.15 18.39 -1.00
C ASP A 105 18.80 19.76 -1.57
N LYS A 106 17.87 19.83 -2.55
CA LYS A 106 17.34 21.12 -3.03
C LYS A 106 16.64 21.92 -1.92
N ILE A 107 15.84 21.26 -1.07
CA ILE A 107 15.19 21.91 0.09
C ILE A 107 16.23 22.49 1.06
N LYS A 108 17.34 21.76 1.30
CA LYS A 108 18.44 22.23 2.16
C LYS A 108 19.22 23.38 1.52
N GLU A 109 19.58 23.25 0.25
CA GLU A 109 20.30 24.28 -0.54
C GLU A 109 19.58 25.62 -0.48
N LEU A 110 18.25 25.61 -0.60
CA LEU A 110 17.40 26.79 -0.55
C LEU A 110 17.06 27.25 0.88
N ASN A 111 17.65 26.64 1.91
CA ASN A 111 17.40 26.94 3.33
C ASN A 111 15.91 26.82 3.74
N LEU A 112 15.16 25.90 3.12
CA LEU A 112 13.73 25.68 3.38
C LEU A 112 13.46 24.59 4.42
N ILE A 113 14.48 23.88 4.89
CA ILE A 113 14.33 22.67 5.71
C ILE A 113 13.58 22.89 7.03
N GLU A 114 13.73 24.03 7.70
CA GLU A 114 13.00 24.37 8.94
C GLU A 114 11.51 24.65 8.71
N LYS A 115 11.15 25.04 7.48
CA LYS A 115 9.79 25.44 7.08
C LYS A 115 9.04 24.34 6.31
N THR A 116 9.67 23.19 6.12
CA THR A 116 9.13 22.11 5.28
C THR A 116 8.83 20.89 6.14
N LEU A 117 7.56 20.46 6.14
CA LEU A 117 7.17 19.13 6.60
C LEU A 117 7.32 18.15 5.42
N ILE A 118 8.11 17.10 5.61
CA ILE A 118 8.28 16.00 4.68
C ILE A 118 7.49 14.80 5.19
N ILE A 119 6.66 14.23 4.32
CA ILE A 119 5.93 12.99 4.58
C ILE A 119 6.36 11.99 3.50
N PHE A 120 7.01 10.91 3.90
CA PHE A 120 7.35 9.79 3.02
C PHE A 120 6.53 8.57 3.39
N THR A 121 5.80 8.01 2.42
CA THR A 121 4.95 6.85 2.64
C THR A 121 4.66 6.09 1.35
N SER A 122 3.80 5.06 1.44
CA SER A 122 3.33 4.26 0.31
C SER A 122 1.80 4.18 0.31
N ASP A 123 1.21 3.89 -0.84
CA ASP A 123 -0.23 3.76 -1.04
C ASP A 123 -0.78 2.41 -0.54
N ASN A 124 0.02 1.35 -0.61
CA ASN A 124 -0.31 -0.01 -0.17
C ASN A 124 0.95 -0.86 0.07
N GLY A 125 0.80 -2.03 0.66
CA GLY A 125 1.88 -3.01 0.78
C GLY A 125 2.42 -3.51 -0.57
N GLY A 126 3.62 -4.08 -0.56
CA GLY A 126 4.31 -4.53 -1.78
C GLY A 126 3.66 -5.76 -2.43
N ILE A 127 3.86 -5.94 -3.75
CA ILE A 127 3.47 -7.19 -4.44
C ILE A 127 4.31 -8.33 -3.84
N ARG A 128 3.68 -9.21 -3.06
CA ARG A 128 4.37 -10.21 -2.24
C ARG A 128 5.35 -11.08 -3.03
N SER A 129 4.95 -11.50 -4.23
CA SER A 129 5.78 -12.35 -5.09
C SER A 129 7.02 -11.66 -5.69
N ILE A 130 7.09 -10.32 -5.61
CA ILE A 130 8.21 -9.48 -6.06
C ILE A 130 9.02 -8.97 -4.85
N SER A 131 8.34 -8.39 -3.86
CA SER A 131 8.90 -7.87 -2.61
C SER A 131 8.12 -8.46 -1.45
N ASN A 132 8.66 -9.52 -0.84
CA ASN A 132 7.99 -10.21 0.24
C ASN A 132 7.89 -9.32 1.48
N GLN A 133 6.78 -9.41 2.21
CA GLN A 133 6.45 -8.58 3.37
C GLN A 133 6.71 -9.28 4.70
N PHE A 134 7.39 -10.44 4.69
CA PHE A 134 7.69 -11.22 5.89
C PHE A 134 8.26 -10.33 7.03
N PRO A 135 7.78 -10.49 8.29
CA PRO A 135 6.86 -11.52 8.79
C PRO A 135 5.38 -11.26 8.50
N LEU A 136 5.02 -10.17 7.85
CA LEU A 136 3.62 -9.83 7.55
C LEU A 136 3.03 -10.78 6.50
N ARG A 137 1.76 -11.14 6.69
CA ARG A 137 1.00 -11.99 5.78
C ARG A 137 0.49 -11.22 4.56
N ALA A 138 0.46 -11.89 3.41
CA ALA A 138 0.06 -11.36 2.11
C ALA A 138 0.92 -10.17 1.62
N GLY A 139 0.32 -9.31 0.79
CA GLY A 139 0.92 -8.20 0.08
C GLY A 139 -0.15 -7.34 -0.59
N LYS A 140 0.22 -6.51 -1.58
CA LYS A 140 -0.67 -5.60 -2.33
C LYS A 140 -2.05 -6.19 -2.58
N GLY A 141 -3.10 -5.41 -2.27
CA GLY A 141 -4.51 -5.76 -2.43
C GLY A 141 -4.96 -6.93 -1.55
N SER A 142 -4.45 -6.95 -0.33
CA SER A 142 -4.92 -7.75 0.80
C SER A 142 -5.09 -6.86 2.02
N TYR A 143 -6.05 -7.20 2.88
CA TYR A 143 -6.21 -6.53 4.17
C TYR A 143 -5.36 -7.13 5.28
N TYR A 144 -4.77 -8.32 5.08
CA TYR A 144 -3.70 -8.80 5.96
C TYR A 144 -2.57 -7.76 6.04
N GLU A 145 -1.82 -7.74 7.14
CA GLU A 145 -0.86 -6.69 7.49
C GLU A 145 0.12 -6.38 6.36
N GLY A 146 0.54 -7.37 5.57
CA GLY A 146 1.46 -7.17 4.45
C GLY A 146 0.87 -6.37 3.28
N GLY A 147 -0.45 -6.23 3.20
CA GLY A 147 -1.11 -5.43 2.17
C GLY A 147 -1.49 -4.00 2.59
N ILE A 148 -1.60 -3.73 3.90
CA ILE A 148 -2.05 -2.44 4.43
C ILE A 148 -1.01 -1.71 5.28
N LYS A 149 0.00 -2.41 5.82
CA LYS A 149 1.06 -1.78 6.61
C LYS A 149 2.14 -1.23 5.69
N VAL A 150 2.28 0.09 5.69
CA VAL A 150 3.19 0.83 4.80
C VAL A 150 4.29 1.53 5.60
N PRO A 151 5.47 1.81 5.00
CA PRO A 151 6.45 2.70 5.62
C PRO A 151 5.83 4.10 5.78
N LEU A 152 6.17 4.78 6.88
CA LEU A 152 5.75 6.16 7.12
C LEU A 152 6.85 6.89 7.88
N ILE A 153 7.31 8.00 7.32
CA ILE A 153 8.28 8.91 7.95
C ILE A 153 7.71 10.32 7.88
N PHE A 154 7.62 10.97 9.04
CA PHE A 154 7.46 12.41 9.15
C PHE A 154 8.80 13.04 9.51
N SER A 155 9.23 14.05 8.76
CA SER A 155 10.43 14.82 9.07
C SER A 155 10.13 16.31 8.99
N TRP A 156 10.34 17.02 10.09
CA TRP A 156 10.18 18.46 10.17
C TRP A 156 11.25 19.02 11.08
N TYR A 157 12.30 19.57 10.47
CA TYR A 157 13.51 19.95 11.19
C TYR A 157 13.20 21.02 12.26
N LYS A 158 13.73 20.83 13.48
CA LYS A 158 13.45 21.60 14.71
C LYS A 158 11.99 21.60 15.20
N LYS A 159 11.07 20.88 14.55
CA LYS A 159 9.65 20.75 14.96
C LYS A 159 9.29 19.34 15.41
N ILE A 160 9.92 18.32 14.84
CA ILE A 160 9.82 16.92 15.25
C ILE A 160 11.18 16.49 15.79
N THR A 161 11.19 15.85 16.96
CA THR A 161 12.42 15.31 17.54
C THR A 161 12.99 14.22 16.64
N ALA A 162 14.22 14.41 16.16
CA ALA A 162 14.89 13.47 15.26
C ALA A 162 15.06 12.08 15.90
N ASN A 163 15.11 11.04 15.06
CA ASN A 163 15.35 9.65 15.48
C ASN A 163 14.36 9.09 16.51
N THR A 164 13.15 9.63 16.55
CA THR A 164 12.05 9.12 17.39
C THR A 164 11.16 8.15 16.62
N LYS A 165 10.40 7.34 17.35
CA LYS A 165 9.43 6.39 16.81
C LYS A 165 8.12 6.54 17.55
N SER A 166 7.00 6.43 16.82
CA SER A 166 5.67 6.29 17.39
C SER A 166 5.06 4.97 16.96
N TYR A 167 4.27 4.38 17.86
CA TYR A 167 3.50 3.15 17.62
C TYR A 167 1.99 3.42 17.54
N GLU A 168 1.60 4.70 17.50
CA GLU A 168 0.21 5.09 17.26
C GLU A 168 -0.24 4.62 15.87
N ARG A 169 -1.48 4.14 15.75
CA ARG A 169 -2.02 3.63 14.49
C ARG A 169 -2.51 4.78 13.62
N VAL A 170 -1.83 4.95 12.49
CA VAL A 170 -2.08 6.00 11.49
C VAL A 170 -2.59 5.38 10.19
N SER A 171 -3.46 6.10 9.50
CA SER A 171 -3.94 5.79 8.15
C SER A 171 -3.76 7.00 7.24
N ASN A 172 -3.65 6.79 5.93
CA ASN A 172 -3.44 7.88 4.96
C ASN A 172 -4.57 8.93 4.97
N ILE A 173 -5.78 8.56 5.44
CA ILE A 173 -6.90 9.50 5.65
C ILE A 173 -6.60 10.59 6.68
N ASP A 174 -5.60 10.38 7.54
CA ASP A 174 -5.19 11.32 8.59
C ASP A 174 -4.31 12.46 8.06
N PHE A 175 -3.72 12.32 6.87
CA PHE A 175 -2.85 13.35 6.34
C PHE A 175 -3.61 14.63 6.02
N PHE A 176 -4.83 14.52 5.49
CA PHE A 176 -5.66 15.68 5.17
C PHE A 176 -5.98 16.55 6.41
N PRO A 177 -6.59 16.02 7.50
CA PRO A 177 -6.84 16.82 8.71
C PRO A 177 -5.55 17.35 9.35
N THR A 178 -4.45 16.61 9.26
CA THR A 178 -3.13 17.07 9.75
C THR A 178 -2.62 18.28 8.96
N ILE A 179 -2.60 18.18 7.63
CA ILE A 179 -2.16 19.28 6.75
C ILE A 179 -3.10 20.49 6.91
N LYS A 180 -4.41 20.25 6.96
CA LYS A 180 -5.44 21.27 7.23
C LYS A 180 -5.14 22.06 8.51
N ASN A 181 -4.79 21.38 9.59
CA ASN A 181 -4.44 22.04 10.86
C ASN A 181 -3.13 22.83 10.74
N ILE A 182 -2.10 22.26 10.11
CA ILE A 182 -0.79 22.90 9.91
C ILE A 182 -0.90 24.20 9.12
N VAL A 183 -1.67 24.22 8.03
CA VAL A 183 -1.85 25.42 7.20
C VAL A 183 -2.84 26.42 7.80
N GLY A 184 -3.44 26.11 8.97
CA GLY A 184 -4.35 26.99 9.68
C GLY A 184 -5.75 27.10 9.07
N PHE A 185 -6.18 26.14 8.26
CA PHE A 185 -7.52 26.16 7.66
C PHE A 185 -8.59 25.75 8.69
N ARG A 186 -9.43 26.71 9.09
CA ARG A 186 -10.32 26.59 10.26
C ARG A 186 -11.73 26.11 9.97
N GLU A 187 -12.18 26.08 8.71
CA GLU A 187 -13.54 25.62 8.41
C GLU A 187 -13.74 24.17 8.88
N ARG A 188 -14.94 23.89 9.38
CA ARG A 188 -15.30 22.55 9.84
C ARG A 188 -15.64 21.70 8.63
N ILE A 189 -14.88 20.62 8.47
CA ILE A 189 -15.14 19.57 7.48
C ILE A 189 -15.30 18.28 8.28
N GLU A 190 -16.33 17.50 8.00
CA GLU A 190 -16.48 16.17 8.58
C GLU A 190 -15.51 15.22 7.88
N LEU A 191 -14.59 14.65 8.66
CA LEU A 191 -13.49 13.81 8.19
C LEU A 191 -13.43 12.56 9.05
N GLU A 192 -13.15 11.41 8.44
CA GLU A 192 -12.88 10.16 9.18
C GLU A 192 -11.47 10.12 9.76
N GLY A 193 -10.53 10.80 9.11
CA GLY A 193 -9.16 10.92 9.59
C GLY A 193 -9.03 11.85 10.80
N VAL A 194 -7.95 11.69 11.55
CA VAL A 194 -7.63 12.52 12.72
C VAL A 194 -6.36 13.33 12.49
N ASP A 195 -6.22 14.46 13.17
CA ASP A 195 -4.99 15.25 13.14
C ASP A 195 -3.85 14.54 13.89
N LEU A 196 -2.73 14.32 13.21
CA LEU A 196 -1.54 13.64 13.71
C LEU A 196 -0.55 14.57 14.42
N SER A 197 -0.82 15.88 14.47
CA SER A 197 0.03 16.85 15.18
C SER A 197 0.39 16.46 16.63
N PRO A 198 -0.46 15.76 17.42
CA PRO A 198 -0.05 15.23 18.72
C PRO A 198 1.12 14.25 18.65
N VAL A 199 1.17 13.39 17.62
CA VAL A 199 2.21 12.36 17.44
C VAL A 199 3.59 13.00 17.26
N PHE A 200 3.67 14.18 16.65
CA PHE A 200 4.92 14.94 16.46
C PHE A 200 5.60 15.35 17.77
N ASN A 201 4.85 15.33 18.88
CA ASN A 201 5.31 15.70 20.22
C ASN A 201 5.21 14.52 21.21
N ASP A 202 5.31 13.28 20.71
CA ASP A 202 5.24 12.04 21.50
C ASP A 202 3.95 11.92 22.34
N LYS A 203 2.85 12.48 21.84
CA LYS A 203 1.52 12.33 22.45
C LYS A 203 0.72 11.25 21.74
N LYS A 204 -0.11 10.56 22.52
CA LYS A 204 -1.05 9.56 22.02
C LYS A 204 -2.19 10.22 21.25
N LEU A 205 -2.67 9.53 20.24
CA LEU A 205 -3.93 9.85 19.57
C LEU A 205 -5.10 9.40 20.47
N GLN A 206 -6.27 9.95 20.17
CA GLN A 206 -7.50 9.41 20.74
C GLN A 206 -7.72 7.98 20.20
N GLU A 207 -8.15 7.08 21.09
CA GLU A 207 -8.51 5.72 20.69
C GLU A 207 -9.61 5.73 19.64
N ARG A 208 -9.42 4.93 18.60
CA ARG A 208 -10.35 4.80 17.48
C ARG A 208 -10.16 3.46 16.79
N SER A 209 -11.14 3.13 15.95
CA SER A 209 -11.10 1.98 15.07
C SER A 209 -10.72 2.40 13.66
N LEU A 210 -9.94 1.56 12.98
CA LEU A 210 -9.64 1.68 11.56
C LEU A 210 -10.44 0.65 10.80
N PHE A 211 -11.03 1.07 9.68
CA PHE A 211 -11.89 0.23 8.86
C PHE A 211 -11.33 0.10 7.45
N PHE A 212 -11.42 -1.11 6.89
CA PHE A 212 -11.15 -1.38 5.49
C PHE A 212 -12.35 -2.11 4.90
N HIS A 213 -12.75 -1.70 3.70
CA HIS A 213 -13.88 -2.30 3.01
C HIS A 213 -13.61 -2.32 1.52
N PHE A 214 -13.55 -3.50 0.94
CA PHE A 214 -13.21 -3.67 -0.46
C PHE A 214 -13.91 -4.95 -0.99
N PRO A 215 -15.17 -4.79 -1.43
CA PRO A 215 -16.12 -5.86 -1.72
C PRO A 215 -15.88 -6.50 -3.10
N ILE A 216 -14.62 -6.75 -3.45
CA ILE A 216 -14.24 -7.35 -4.73
C ILE A 216 -13.22 -8.47 -4.56
N TYR A 217 -13.24 -9.41 -5.50
CA TYR A 217 -12.18 -10.40 -5.64
C TYR A 217 -10.95 -9.80 -6.29
N LEU A 218 -9.78 -10.28 -5.87
CA LEU A 218 -8.53 -9.99 -6.56
C LEU A 218 -7.76 -11.27 -6.81
N GLU A 219 -7.45 -11.53 -8.07
CA GLU A 219 -6.60 -12.64 -8.50
C GLU A 219 -5.18 -12.54 -7.93
N PRO A 220 -4.49 -13.67 -7.76
CA PRO A 220 -3.10 -13.75 -7.34
C PRO A 220 -2.18 -13.22 -8.43
N TYR A 221 -1.13 -12.53 -8.02
CA TYR A 221 0.02 -12.30 -8.88
C TYR A 221 0.83 -13.58 -9.08
N ASN A 222 0.82 -14.47 -8.09
CA ASN A 222 1.47 -15.77 -8.15
C ASN A 222 0.82 -16.80 -7.20
N VAL A 223 0.21 -17.85 -7.75
CA VAL A 223 -0.53 -18.90 -7.00
C VAL A 223 0.32 -19.67 -5.98
N TYR A 224 1.65 -19.62 -6.08
CA TYR A 224 2.57 -20.32 -5.17
C TYR A 224 3.28 -19.40 -4.17
N LYS A 225 3.29 -18.09 -4.42
CA LYS A 225 4.03 -17.12 -3.59
C LYS A 225 3.12 -16.17 -2.82
N ASP A 226 1.93 -15.91 -3.35
CA ASP A 226 0.93 -15.17 -2.61
C ASP A 226 0.36 -16.09 -1.52
N ASN A 227 0.05 -15.54 -0.36
CA ASN A 227 -0.45 -16.29 0.81
C ASN A 227 -1.62 -15.54 1.48
N GLY A 228 -2.55 -15.09 0.64
CA GLY A 228 -3.80 -14.46 1.07
C GLY A 228 -4.75 -15.48 1.72
N THR A 229 -6.04 -15.40 1.37
CA THR A 229 -7.07 -16.32 1.87
C THR A 229 -6.92 -17.73 1.30
N ASP A 230 -6.49 -17.82 0.04
CA ASP A 230 -6.36 -19.06 -0.71
C ASP A 230 -5.43 -18.87 -1.93
N PRO A 231 -5.10 -19.93 -2.69
CA PRO A 231 -4.23 -19.82 -3.86
C PRO A 231 -4.85 -19.12 -5.08
N LEU A 232 -6.18 -18.97 -5.13
CA LEU A 232 -6.94 -18.38 -6.24
C LEU A 232 -7.22 -16.89 -6.06
N PHE A 233 -7.15 -16.38 -4.84
CA PHE A 233 -7.40 -14.99 -4.52
C PHE A 233 -6.43 -14.46 -3.46
N ARG A 234 -5.83 -13.30 -3.77
CA ARG A 234 -5.11 -12.53 -2.75
C ARG A 234 -6.08 -11.77 -1.82
N THR A 235 -7.33 -11.60 -2.24
CA THR A 235 -8.42 -11.07 -1.41
C THR A 235 -9.77 -11.53 -1.92
N LYS A 236 -10.64 -11.86 -0.96
CA LYS A 236 -12.06 -12.09 -1.14
C LYS A 236 -12.85 -10.85 -0.70
N PRO A 237 -14.07 -10.62 -1.23
CA PRO A 237 -14.95 -9.55 -0.79
C PRO A 237 -15.16 -9.59 0.73
N GLY A 238 -14.86 -8.48 1.39
CA GLY A 238 -14.92 -8.44 2.84
C GLY A 238 -14.69 -7.05 3.43
N SER A 239 -14.72 -7.03 4.76
CA SER A 239 -14.44 -5.86 5.59
C SER A 239 -13.53 -6.23 6.75
N VAL A 240 -12.72 -5.27 7.18
CA VAL A 240 -11.80 -5.42 8.31
C VAL A 240 -11.98 -4.26 9.27
N ILE A 241 -11.91 -4.56 10.57
CA ILE A 241 -11.77 -3.57 11.65
C ILE A 241 -10.48 -3.85 12.41
N ILE A 242 -9.71 -2.80 12.71
CA ILE A 242 -8.58 -2.82 13.63
C ILE A 242 -8.92 -1.87 14.78
N LYS A 243 -8.91 -2.38 16.01
CA LYS A 243 -9.15 -1.61 17.22
C LYS A 243 -8.21 -2.08 18.32
N ASN A 244 -7.39 -1.16 18.82
CA ASN A 244 -6.26 -1.50 19.69
C ASN A 244 -5.43 -2.61 19.06
N ASP A 245 -5.09 -3.64 19.82
CA ASP A 245 -4.29 -4.77 19.33
C ASP A 245 -5.09 -5.82 18.56
N TRP A 246 -6.41 -5.67 18.43
CA TRP A 246 -7.25 -6.65 17.79
C TRP A 246 -7.61 -6.27 16.36
N LYS A 247 -7.65 -7.28 15.49
CA LYS A 247 -8.07 -7.17 14.11
C LYS A 247 -9.07 -8.26 13.78
N LEU A 248 -10.21 -7.86 13.22
CA LEU A 248 -11.24 -8.78 12.75
C LEU A 248 -11.44 -8.62 11.24
N HIS A 249 -11.44 -9.75 10.54
CA HIS A 249 -11.82 -9.85 9.12
C HIS A 249 -13.21 -10.49 9.04
N HIS A 250 -14.06 -9.98 8.17
CA HIS A 250 -15.35 -10.57 7.80
C HIS A 250 -15.45 -10.71 6.29
N TYR A 251 -15.63 -11.94 5.80
CA TYR A 251 -15.74 -12.23 4.37
C TYR A 251 -17.18 -12.50 3.96
N PHE A 252 -17.62 -11.89 2.86
CA PHE A 252 -19.03 -11.90 2.44
C PHE A 252 -19.43 -13.18 1.70
N GLU A 253 -18.48 -13.84 1.05
CA GLU A 253 -18.70 -15.07 0.28
C GLU A 253 -19.37 -16.18 1.10
N ASN A 254 -18.88 -16.40 2.33
CA ASN A 254 -19.30 -17.52 3.19
C ASN A 254 -19.55 -17.09 4.64
N ASN A 255 -19.64 -15.79 4.89
CA ASN A 255 -19.82 -15.20 6.21
C ASN A 255 -18.71 -15.60 7.22
N SER A 256 -17.52 -16.01 6.75
CA SER A 256 -16.43 -16.39 7.64
C SER A 256 -15.82 -15.18 8.35
N ILE A 257 -15.35 -15.43 9.57
CA ILE A 257 -14.75 -14.43 10.44
C ILE A 257 -13.37 -14.92 10.89
N GLU A 258 -12.40 -14.02 10.86
CA GLU A 258 -11.08 -14.24 11.42
C GLU A 258 -10.80 -13.17 12.47
N LEU A 259 -10.22 -13.56 13.61
CA LEU A 259 -9.80 -12.64 14.66
C LEU A 259 -8.32 -12.87 14.99
N TYR A 260 -7.56 -11.79 15.07
CA TYR A 260 -6.13 -11.80 15.37
C TYR A 260 -5.79 -10.77 16.46
N ASN A 261 -4.81 -11.10 17.31
CA ASN A 261 -4.15 -10.15 18.19
C ASN A 261 -2.81 -9.76 17.56
N LEU A 262 -2.72 -8.56 16.98
CA LEU A 262 -1.57 -8.07 16.23
C LEU A 262 -0.33 -7.80 17.10
N LYS A 263 -0.50 -7.64 18.41
CA LYS A 263 0.62 -7.47 19.34
C LYS A 263 1.35 -8.79 19.56
N GLU A 264 0.61 -9.89 19.57
CA GLU A 264 1.14 -11.24 19.79
C GLU A 264 1.44 -11.98 18.47
N ASP A 265 0.68 -11.69 17.41
CA ASP A 265 0.71 -12.39 16.12
C ASP A 265 0.54 -11.40 14.95
N VAL A 266 1.60 -10.64 14.67
CA VAL A 266 1.64 -9.71 13.51
C VAL A 266 1.58 -10.46 12.16
N ALA A 267 1.84 -11.76 12.17
CA ALA A 267 1.79 -12.62 10.99
C ALA A 267 0.37 -13.12 10.67
N GLU A 268 -0.62 -12.84 11.54
CA GLU A 268 -2.01 -13.29 11.39
C GLU A 268 -2.09 -14.79 11.09
N SER A 269 -1.31 -15.55 11.86
CA SER A 269 -1.06 -16.97 11.70
C SER A 269 -2.06 -17.85 12.46
N LYS A 270 -2.64 -17.34 13.56
CA LYS A 270 -3.63 -18.07 14.38
C LYS A 270 -4.96 -17.31 14.46
N ASN A 271 -5.99 -17.86 13.83
CA ASN A 271 -7.36 -17.32 13.95
C ASN A 271 -7.95 -17.65 15.34
N LEU A 272 -8.21 -16.61 16.14
CA LEU A 272 -8.73 -16.68 17.50
C LEU A 272 -10.26 -16.53 17.59
N SER A 273 -10.98 -16.43 16.48
CA SER A 273 -12.41 -16.10 16.48
C SER A 273 -13.27 -17.07 17.28
N LYS A 274 -12.94 -18.38 17.25
CA LYS A 274 -13.64 -19.42 18.00
C LYS A 274 -13.26 -19.44 19.49
N GLU A 275 -12.02 -19.10 19.81
CA GLU A 275 -11.47 -19.10 21.16
C GLU A 275 -11.90 -17.84 21.93
N ASN A 276 -12.03 -16.70 21.24
CA ASN A 276 -12.32 -15.40 21.84
C ASN A 276 -13.62 -14.80 21.28
N LYS A 277 -14.74 -15.48 21.57
CA LYS A 277 -16.06 -15.15 21.03
C LYS A 277 -16.56 -13.77 21.45
N GLU A 278 -16.28 -13.35 22.69
CA GLU A 278 -16.68 -12.04 23.19
C GLU A 278 -16.04 -10.91 22.37
N LYS A 279 -14.71 -10.94 22.22
CA LYS A 279 -13.99 -9.96 21.40
C LYS A 279 -14.40 -10.02 19.93
N THR A 280 -14.65 -11.22 19.40
CA THR A 280 -15.15 -11.41 18.03
C THR A 280 -16.48 -10.69 17.83
N ASN A 281 -17.44 -10.92 18.73
CA ASN A 281 -18.76 -10.29 18.66
C ASN A 281 -18.67 -8.77 18.83
N GLU A 282 -17.85 -8.28 19.77
CA GLU A 282 -17.62 -6.84 19.97
C GLU A 282 -17.19 -6.14 18.67
N LEU A 283 -16.12 -6.64 18.04
CA LEU A 283 -15.58 -6.01 16.84
C LEU A 283 -16.48 -6.22 15.62
N PHE A 284 -17.18 -7.35 15.54
CA PHE A 284 -18.12 -7.61 14.45
C PHE A 284 -19.32 -6.66 14.51
N GLU A 285 -19.89 -6.42 15.69
CA GLU A 285 -20.99 -5.46 15.87
C GLU A 285 -20.54 -4.02 15.56
N GLU A 286 -19.34 -3.63 15.99
CA GLU A 286 -18.79 -2.33 15.66
C GLU A 286 -18.55 -2.16 14.14
N LEU A 287 -18.03 -3.19 13.49
CA LEU A 287 -17.86 -3.21 12.03
C LEU A 287 -19.20 -3.12 11.29
N ASN A 288 -20.23 -3.83 11.77
CA ASN A 288 -21.59 -3.74 11.22
C ASN A 288 -22.18 -2.34 11.36
N LYS A 289 -21.98 -1.71 12.52
CA LYS A 289 -22.42 -0.33 12.75
C LYS A 289 -21.74 0.63 11.78
N TRP A 290 -20.42 0.54 11.62
CA TRP A 290 -19.68 1.37 10.66
C TRP A 290 -20.17 1.17 9.22
N ARG A 291 -20.40 -0.08 8.78
CA ARG A 291 -20.93 -0.37 7.43
C ARG A 291 -22.29 0.26 7.19
N LYS A 292 -23.21 0.16 8.16
CA LYS A 292 -24.55 0.75 8.08
C LYS A 292 -24.49 2.28 8.01
N LEU A 293 -23.69 2.91 8.86
CA LEU A 293 -23.54 4.37 8.89
C LEU A 293 -22.97 4.92 7.57
N ASN A 294 -22.06 4.18 6.93
CA ASN A 294 -21.40 4.61 5.71
C ASN A 294 -22.05 4.08 4.41
N ASN A 295 -23.19 3.39 4.50
CA ASN A 295 -23.83 2.72 3.36
C ASN A 295 -22.85 1.86 2.56
N ALA A 296 -21.96 1.14 3.25
CA ALA A 296 -20.90 0.36 2.62
C ALA A 296 -21.49 -0.78 1.76
N PRO A 297 -21.15 -0.87 0.46
CA PRO A 297 -21.77 -1.82 -0.45
C PRO A 297 -21.35 -3.28 -0.15
N ILE A 298 -22.32 -4.15 0.11
CA ILE A 298 -22.08 -5.58 0.32
C ILE A 298 -22.66 -6.35 -0.88
N PRO A 299 -21.87 -7.17 -1.58
CA PRO A 299 -22.37 -8.06 -2.62
C PRO A 299 -23.37 -9.04 -2.02
N TYR A 300 -24.56 -9.13 -2.62
CA TYR A 300 -25.65 -10.02 -2.18
C TYR A 300 -26.14 -10.96 -3.29
N ARG A 301 -25.70 -10.72 -4.53
CA ARG A 301 -26.07 -11.55 -5.68
C ARG A 301 -25.08 -12.70 -5.78
N ILE A 302 -25.61 -13.92 -5.79
CA ILE A 302 -24.84 -15.13 -6.09
C ILE A 302 -24.46 -15.08 -7.56
N ASN A 303 -23.24 -15.52 -7.88
CA ASN A 303 -22.83 -15.68 -9.27
C ASN A 303 -23.51 -16.92 -9.88
N PRO A 304 -24.40 -16.77 -10.88
CA PRO A 304 -25.08 -17.90 -11.50
C PRO A 304 -24.14 -18.82 -12.30
N ASP A 305 -22.95 -18.32 -12.66
CA ASP A 305 -21.96 -19.06 -13.45
C ASP A 305 -20.97 -19.84 -12.56
N TYR A 306 -21.05 -19.73 -11.23
CA TYR A 306 -20.15 -20.40 -10.31
C TYR A 306 -20.16 -21.92 -10.52
N ASP A 307 -18.97 -22.49 -10.72
CA ASP A 307 -18.77 -23.92 -11.00
C ASP A 307 -17.81 -24.51 -9.97
N PRO A 308 -18.30 -25.19 -8.92
CA PRO A 308 -17.46 -25.73 -7.84
C PRO A 308 -16.51 -26.81 -8.36
N ILE A 309 -16.93 -27.63 -9.34
CA ILE A 309 -16.10 -28.69 -9.92
C ILE A 309 -14.91 -28.06 -10.66
N PHE A 310 -15.14 -26.95 -11.36
CA PHE A 310 -14.08 -26.20 -12.02
C PHE A 310 -13.07 -25.60 -11.01
N VAL A 311 -13.58 -24.98 -9.93
CA VAL A 311 -12.73 -24.40 -8.88
C VAL A 311 -11.89 -25.48 -8.19
N ASP A 312 -12.50 -26.60 -7.80
CA ASP A 312 -11.81 -27.73 -7.16
C ASP A 312 -10.76 -28.35 -8.09
N SER A 313 -11.09 -28.49 -9.37
CA SER A 313 -10.15 -28.98 -10.39
C SER A 313 -8.94 -28.05 -10.51
N LEU A 314 -9.15 -26.73 -10.50
CA LEU A 314 -8.08 -25.76 -10.59
C LEU A 314 -7.19 -25.78 -9.35
N LEU A 315 -7.76 -25.85 -8.14
CA LEU A 315 -7.03 -26.00 -6.89
C LEU A 315 -6.15 -27.26 -6.92
N ASN A 316 -6.71 -28.39 -7.34
CA ASN A 316 -5.99 -29.65 -7.50
C ASN A 316 -4.82 -29.53 -8.51
N LEU A 317 -5.01 -28.78 -9.60
CA LEU A 317 -3.92 -28.51 -10.55
C LEU A 317 -2.82 -27.62 -9.94
N ILE A 318 -3.18 -26.63 -9.12
CA ILE A 318 -2.20 -25.79 -8.41
C ILE A 318 -1.42 -26.63 -7.40
N GLU A 319 -2.10 -27.44 -6.58
CA GLU A 319 -1.47 -28.30 -5.57
C GLU A 319 -0.48 -29.29 -6.21
N ASN A 320 -0.84 -29.88 -7.35
CA ASN A 320 0.01 -30.77 -8.12
C ASN A 320 1.05 -30.06 -9.02
N LYS A 321 1.24 -28.74 -8.86
CA LYS A 321 2.17 -27.91 -9.63
C LYS A 321 1.98 -27.98 -11.16
N LYS A 322 0.75 -28.20 -11.61
CA LYS A 322 0.36 -28.27 -13.04
C LYS A 322 -0.03 -26.92 -13.64
N ILE A 323 -0.19 -25.88 -12.80
CA ILE A 323 -0.45 -24.50 -13.25
C ILE A 323 0.85 -23.69 -13.22
N LYS A 324 1.03 -22.76 -14.17
CA LYS A 324 2.13 -21.78 -14.13
C LYS A 324 1.92 -20.81 -12.95
N LYS A 325 2.83 -19.85 -12.77
CA LYS A 325 2.73 -18.88 -11.65
C LYS A 325 1.40 -18.12 -11.62
N ARG A 326 0.80 -17.81 -12.77
CA ARG A 326 -0.49 -17.11 -12.87
C ARG A 326 -1.54 -18.00 -13.52
N ILE A 327 -2.77 -17.82 -13.09
CA ILE A 327 -3.94 -18.32 -13.79
C ILE A 327 -4.03 -17.59 -15.14
N SER A 328 -4.36 -18.33 -16.21
CA SER A 328 -4.43 -17.74 -17.55
C SER A 328 -5.51 -16.67 -17.61
N PRO A 329 -5.27 -15.49 -18.21
CA PRO A 329 -6.33 -14.50 -18.43
C PRO A 329 -7.43 -15.00 -19.39
N ASN A 330 -7.19 -16.11 -20.12
CA ASN A 330 -8.19 -16.77 -20.96
C ASN A 330 -9.05 -17.78 -20.19
N LEU A 331 -8.81 -17.98 -18.89
CA LEU A 331 -9.70 -18.80 -18.06
C LEU A 331 -11.03 -18.06 -17.89
N ASN A 332 -12.16 -18.77 -17.96
CA ASN A 332 -13.45 -18.12 -17.75
C ASN A 332 -13.61 -17.70 -16.28
N LEU A 333 -13.29 -16.43 -16.01
CA LEU A 333 -13.38 -15.84 -14.67
C LEU A 333 -14.82 -15.78 -14.14
N SER A 334 -15.83 -15.91 -15.02
CA SER A 334 -17.22 -15.97 -14.57
C SER A 334 -17.54 -17.24 -13.78
N LYS A 335 -16.68 -18.27 -13.82
CA LYS A 335 -16.87 -19.51 -13.06
C LYS A 335 -16.47 -19.44 -11.58
N PHE A 336 -15.85 -18.35 -11.14
CA PHE A 336 -15.47 -18.16 -9.73
C PHE A 336 -16.59 -17.50 -8.93
N TYR A 337 -16.65 -17.79 -7.62
CA TYR A 337 -17.63 -17.40 -6.60
C TYR A 337 -18.69 -16.33 -6.90
#